data_AF-A0A932YYM7-F1
#
_entry.id   AF-A0A932YYM7-F1
#
_cell.length_a   1.000
_cell.length_b   1.000
_cell.length_c   1.000
_cell.angle_alpha   90.00
_cell.angle_beta   90.00
_cell.angle_gamma   90.00
#
_symmetry.space_group_name_H-M   'P 1'
#
loop_
_entity.id
_entity.type
_entity.pdbx_description
1 polymer ?
#
loop_
_entity_poly.entity_id
_entity_poly.type
_entity_poly.pdbx_seq_one_letter_code
_entity_poly.pdbx_strand_id
1 'polypeptide(L)'
;MLGTIWHDVLYQPLLNALFGIYNSIAGENMGVALIELTLIIRVILLPLSILSERKRAMLETLSVRITEVTTHFKGDHVRQREETRKLLKSHRVNPWAKVVVLAVQVLILVLLYQVFLGGLSTRKLDDLYPFVRRPDFVNTMFLGFNVALRNVWWAVSVGVLLFVEITIEQLQRRPLLKRRDLVYRYFFPIASAFVLAKLPMTKSLFILTSMGFSALLFGIRKGTTKP
;
A
#
# COMPACT_ATOMS: atom_id res chain seq x y z
N MET A 1 27.47 -2.68 4.23
CA MET A 1 26.99 -1.44 3.57
C MET A 1 25.48 -1.46 3.29
N LEU A 2 24.92 -2.45 2.58
CA LEU A 2 23.47 -2.49 2.37
C LEU A 2 22.66 -2.70 3.65
N GLY A 3 23.15 -3.56 4.56
CA GLY A 3 22.49 -3.79 5.86
C GLY A 3 22.46 -2.55 6.75
N THR A 4 23.53 -1.75 6.75
CA THR A 4 23.60 -0.49 7.53
C THR A 4 22.71 0.58 6.91
N ILE A 5 22.67 0.72 5.58
CA ILE A 5 21.72 1.64 4.93
C ILE A 5 20.27 1.24 5.22
N TRP A 6 19.95 -0.05 5.14
CA TRP A 6 18.62 -0.56 5.49
C TRP A 6 18.25 -0.23 6.93
N HIS A 7 19.19 -0.45 7.85
CA HIS A 7 18.98 -0.17 9.25
C HIS A 7 18.85 1.34 9.53
N ASP A 8 19.88 2.12 9.20
CA ASP A 8 20.05 3.50 9.66
C ASP A 8 19.17 4.50 8.88
N VAL A 9 18.85 4.22 7.61
CA VAL A 9 18.08 5.14 6.74
C VAL A 9 16.59 4.77 6.69
N LEU A 10 16.25 3.49 6.85
CA LEU A 10 14.87 3.02 6.67
C LEU A 10 14.25 2.51 7.98
N TYR A 11 14.89 1.53 8.63
CA TYR A 11 14.33 0.87 9.81
C TYR A 11 14.32 1.79 11.04
N GLN A 12 15.47 2.34 11.41
CA GLN A 12 15.64 3.15 12.61
C GLN A 12 14.80 4.43 12.58
N PRO A 13 14.73 5.20 11.48
CA PRO A 13 13.84 6.36 11.41
C PRO A 13 12.37 6.00 11.52
N LEU A 14 11.94 4.90 10.88
CA LEU A 14 10.55 4.43 10.98
C LEU A 14 10.21 3.99 12.40
N LEU A 15 11.11 3.26 13.06
CA LEU A 15 10.96 2.85 14.45
C LEU A 15 10.84 4.06 15.38
N ASN A 16 11.71 5.05 15.21
CA ASN A 16 11.71 6.28 15.98
C ASN A 16 10.45 7.13 15.74
N ALA A 17 9.98 7.22 14.49
CA ALA A 17 8.73 7.87 14.18
C ALA A 17 7.55 7.17 14.87
N LEU A 18 7.51 5.83 14.83
CA LEU A 18 6.48 5.04 15.49
C LEU A 18 6.45 5.28 17.01
N PHE A 19 7.62 5.21 17.67
CA PHE A 19 7.71 5.42 19.11
C PHE A 19 7.52 6.90 19.52
N GLY A 20 7.94 7.84 18.69
CA GLY A 20 7.65 9.27 18.88
C GLY A 20 6.15 9.54 18.89
N ILE A 21 5.40 8.93 17.97
CA ILE A 21 3.93 9.01 17.91
C ILE A 21 3.31 8.28 19.11
N TYR A 22 3.78 7.06 19.40
CA TYR A 22 3.33 6.26 20.55
C TYR A 22 3.38 7.03 21.87
N ASN A 23 4.49 7.72 22.13
CA ASN A 23 4.72 8.47 23.37
C ASN A 23 4.04 9.84 23.43
N SER A 24 3.43 10.32 22.34
CA SER A 24 2.85 11.66 22.26
C SER A 24 1.33 11.58 22.03
N ILE A 25 0.91 11.66 20.77
CA ILE A 25 -0.48 11.78 20.37
C ILE A 25 -1.28 10.48 20.51
N ALA A 26 -0.61 9.33 20.44
CA ALA A 26 -1.28 8.02 20.50
C ALA A 26 -1.60 7.54 21.91
N GLY A 27 -1.24 8.30 22.96
CA GLY A 27 -1.57 7.98 24.35
C GLY A 27 -1.05 6.61 24.79
N GLU A 28 0.17 6.24 24.37
CA GLU A 28 0.77 4.93 24.66
C GLU A 28 -0.07 3.74 24.15
N ASN A 29 -0.76 3.91 23.01
CA ASN A 29 -1.43 2.80 22.32
C ASN A 29 -0.77 2.49 20.98
N MET A 30 -0.19 1.29 20.84
CA MET A 30 0.55 0.92 19.63
C MET A 30 -0.32 0.80 18.38
N GLY A 31 -1.59 0.41 18.52
CA GLY A 31 -2.50 0.36 17.39
C GLY A 31 -2.86 1.75 16.88
N VAL A 32 -3.11 2.69 17.79
CA VAL A 32 -3.34 4.11 17.44
C VAL A 32 -2.09 4.70 16.80
N ALA A 33 -0.91 4.47 17.39
CA ALA A 33 0.36 4.94 16.83
C ALA A 33 0.60 4.42 15.41
N LEU A 34 0.27 3.15 15.15
CA LEU A 34 0.36 2.56 13.81
C LEU A 34 -0.58 3.25 12.82
N ILE A 35 -1.83 3.51 13.22
CA ILE A 35 -2.83 4.20 12.38
C ILE A 35 -2.31 5.59 12.01
N GLU A 36 -1.87 6.36 13.00
CA GLU A 36 -1.37 7.73 12.81
C GLU A 36 -0.12 7.76 11.94
N LEU A 37 0.85 6.87 12.19
CA LEU A 37 2.03 6.73 11.34
C LEU A 37 1.64 6.42 9.89
N THR A 38 0.67 5.51 9.70
CA THR A 38 0.17 5.15 8.36
C THR A 38 -0.46 6.34 7.66
N LEU A 39 -1.23 7.16 8.38
CA LEU A 39 -1.86 8.37 7.84
C LEU A 39 -0.82 9.42 7.46
N ILE A 40 0.19 9.67 8.31
CA ILE A 40 1.28 10.60 8.02
C ILE A 40 2.02 10.18 6.74
N ILE A 41 2.41 8.91 6.65
CA ILE A 41 3.06 8.34 5.45
C ILE A 41 2.16 8.52 4.23
N ARG A 42 0.85 8.25 4.36
CA ARG A 42 -0.11 8.38 3.27
C ARG A 42 -0.25 9.82 2.79
N VAL A 43 -0.19 10.80 3.68
CA VAL A 43 -0.19 12.22 3.33
C VAL A 43 1.08 12.60 2.58
N ILE A 44 2.25 12.14 3.04
CA ILE A 44 3.54 12.39 2.36
C ILE A 44 3.56 11.77 0.96
N LEU A 45 3.01 10.56 0.80
CA LEU A 45 2.96 9.84 -0.47
C LEU A 45 1.75 10.23 -1.36
N LEU A 46 0.88 11.11 -0.88
CA LEU A 46 -0.30 11.57 -1.60
C LEU A 46 0.00 12.19 -2.98
N PRO A 47 0.94 13.15 -3.13
CA PRO A 47 1.23 13.75 -4.44
C PRO A 47 1.70 12.71 -5.46
N LEU A 48 2.53 11.76 -5.02
CA LEU A 48 3.00 10.66 -5.85
C LEU A 48 1.85 9.73 -6.26
N SER A 49 0.96 9.42 -5.33
CA SER A 49 -0.23 8.57 -5.59
C SER A 49 -1.16 9.22 -6.62
N ILE A 50 -1.42 10.52 -6.50
CA ILE A 50 -2.25 11.28 -7.46
C ILE A 50 -1.60 11.28 -8.85
N LEU A 51 -0.28 11.49 -8.93
CA LEU A 51 0.44 11.47 -10.20
C LEU A 51 0.39 10.10 -10.87
N SER A 52 0.53 9.02 -10.07
CA SER A 52 0.41 7.64 -10.54
C SER A 52 -0.97 7.37 -11.15
N GLU A 53 -2.05 7.79 -10.48
CA GLU A 53 -3.41 7.60 -10.99
C GLU A 53 -3.69 8.40 -12.28
N ARG A 54 -3.19 9.63 -12.39
CA ARG A 54 -3.32 10.42 -13.64
C ARG A 54 -2.66 9.71 -14.83
N LYS A 55 -1.44 9.19 -14.66
CA LYS A 55 -0.73 8.45 -15.72
C LYS A 55 -1.44 7.15 -16.08
N ARG A 56 -2.07 6.49 -15.11
CA ARG A 56 -2.87 5.29 -15.33
C ARG A 56 -4.10 5.55 -16.20
N ALA A 57 -4.86 6.61 -15.93
CA ALA A 57 -6.01 6.97 -16.76
C ALA A 57 -5.59 7.21 -18.22
N MET A 58 -4.43 7.83 -18.44
CA MET A 58 -3.87 8.01 -19.78
C MET A 58 -3.49 6.69 -20.46
N LEU A 59 -2.91 5.72 -19.72
CA LEU A 59 -2.66 4.37 -20.24
C LEU A 59 -3.94 3.68 -20.73
N GLU A 60 -5.05 3.87 -20.02
CA GLU A 60 -6.34 3.29 -20.40
C GLU A 60 -6.87 3.91 -21.68
N THR A 61 -6.78 5.23 -21.84
CA THR A 61 -7.15 5.85 -23.12
C THR A 61 -6.29 5.36 -24.29
N LEU A 62 -5.03 5.01 -24.02
CA LEU A 62 -4.11 4.47 -25.02
C LEU A 62 -4.29 2.97 -25.28
N SER A 63 -5.06 2.24 -24.46
CA SER A 63 -5.15 0.77 -24.59
C SER A 63 -5.70 0.33 -25.93
N VAL A 64 -6.62 1.11 -26.53
CA VAL A 64 -7.18 0.85 -27.86
C VAL A 64 -6.10 0.98 -28.92
N ARG A 65 -5.33 2.07 -28.92
CA ARG A 65 -4.21 2.29 -29.85
C ARG A 65 -3.10 1.25 -29.69
N ILE A 66 -2.81 0.84 -28.45
CA ILE A 66 -1.88 -0.25 -28.18
C ILE A 66 -2.41 -1.54 -28.81
N THR A 67 -3.73 -1.79 -28.73
CA THR A 67 -4.36 -2.95 -29.36
C THR A 67 -4.24 -2.89 -30.89
N GLU A 68 -4.47 -1.73 -31.50
CA GLU A 68 -4.28 -1.52 -32.95
C GLU A 68 -2.84 -1.83 -33.39
N VAL A 69 -1.84 -1.28 -32.69
CA VAL A 69 -0.42 -1.58 -32.93
C VAL A 69 -0.16 -3.09 -32.79
N THR A 70 -0.72 -3.73 -31.77
CA THR A 70 -0.55 -5.18 -31.59
C THR A 70 -1.20 -6.00 -32.70
N THR A 71 -2.31 -5.53 -33.30
CA THR A 71 -2.94 -6.20 -34.44
C THR A 71 -2.20 -5.96 -35.75
N HIS A 72 -1.66 -4.76 -35.98
CA HIS A 72 -0.94 -4.41 -37.20
C HIS A 72 0.40 -5.14 -37.33
N PHE A 73 1.12 -5.34 -36.23
CA PHE A 73 2.43 -6.02 -36.21
C PHE A 73 2.34 -7.47 -35.69
N LYS A 74 1.20 -8.14 -35.89
CA LYS A 74 1.07 -9.58 -35.55
C LYS A 74 2.14 -10.37 -36.30
N GLY A 75 3.02 -11.05 -35.55
CA GLY A 75 4.12 -11.85 -36.10
C GLY A 75 5.51 -11.21 -35.98
N ASP A 76 5.60 -9.88 -35.79
CA ASP A 76 6.86 -9.17 -35.55
C ASP A 76 6.88 -8.55 -34.15
N HIS A 77 7.28 -9.36 -33.17
CA HIS A 77 7.35 -8.94 -31.76
C HIS A 77 8.35 -7.80 -31.51
N VAL A 78 9.37 -7.64 -32.37
CA VAL A 78 10.39 -6.60 -32.21
C VAL A 78 9.77 -5.25 -32.59
N ARG A 79 9.19 -5.15 -33.79
CA ARG A 79 8.50 -3.92 -34.23
C ARG A 79 7.31 -3.58 -33.35
N GLN A 80 6.54 -4.58 -32.92
CA GLN A 80 5.43 -4.38 -31.99
C GLN A 80 5.87 -3.69 -30.69
N ARG A 81 6.97 -4.15 -30.08
CA ARG A 81 7.51 -3.55 -28.84
C ARG A 81 8.02 -2.14 -29.07
N GLU A 82 8.69 -1.91 -30.20
CA GLU A 82 9.24 -0.60 -30.55
C GLU A 82 8.14 0.45 -30.75
N GLU A 83 7.12 0.13 -31.56
CA GLU A 83 6.00 1.04 -31.84
C GLU A 83 5.14 1.29 -30.60
N THR A 84 4.91 0.26 -29.78
CA THR A 84 4.26 0.44 -28.47
C THR A 84 5.07 1.38 -27.59
N ARG A 85 6.40 1.26 -27.55
CA ARG A 85 7.26 2.15 -26.76
C ARG A 85 7.27 3.58 -27.31
N LYS A 86 7.30 3.76 -28.64
CA LYS A 86 7.19 5.08 -29.29
C LYS A 86 5.86 5.74 -28.94
N LEU A 87 4.76 5.01 -29.02
CA LEU A 87 3.42 5.48 -28.64
C LEU A 87 3.36 5.92 -27.18
N LEU A 88 3.92 5.14 -26.25
CA LEU A 88 3.96 5.51 -24.82
C LEU A 88 4.83 6.75 -24.57
N LYS A 89 5.98 6.85 -25.26
CA LYS A 89 6.90 8.00 -25.15
C LYS A 89 6.28 9.29 -25.70
N SER A 90 5.62 9.24 -26.85
CA SER A 90 4.99 10.43 -27.45
C SER A 90 3.91 11.02 -26.54
N HIS A 91 3.25 10.17 -25.75
CA HIS A 91 2.24 10.57 -24.78
C HIS A 91 2.80 10.84 -23.36
N ARG A 92 4.13 10.78 -23.18
CA ARG A 92 4.83 10.96 -21.89
C ARG A 92 4.32 10.07 -20.76
N VAL A 93 3.85 8.87 -21.11
CA VAL A 93 3.28 7.91 -20.16
C VAL A 93 4.34 6.90 -19.76
N ASN A 94 4.54 6.71 -18.44
CA ASN A 94 5.45 5.71 -17.90
C ASN A 94 4.65 4.57 -17.23
N PRO A 95 4.72 3.33 -17.74
CA PRO A 95 4.01 2.19 -17.15
C PRO A 95 4.47 1.83 -15.72
N TRP A 96 5.66 2.29 -15.32
CA TRP A 96 6.24 1.96 -14.01
C TRP A 96 5.74 2.83 -12.86
N ALA A 97 4.95 3.89 -13.13
CA ALA A 97 4.49 4.80 -12.08
C ALA A 97 3.73 4.08 -10.96
N LYS A 98 2.85 3.13 -11.31
CA LYS A 98 2.09 2.32 -10.35
C LYS A 98 2.98 1.37 -9.55
N VAL A 99 4.00 0.81 -10.20
CA VAL A 99 4.94 -0.12 -9.57
C VAL A 99 5.79 0.59 -8.53
N VAL A 100 6.21 1.83 -8.77
CA VAL A 100 6.98 2.63 -7.80
C VAL A 100 6.20 2.86 -6.52
N VAL A 101 4.93 3.28 -6.61
CA VAL A 101 4.08 3.50 -5.43
C VAL A 101 3.86 2.19 -4.68
N LEU A 102 3.59 1.10 -5.39
CA LEU A 102 3.42 -0.22 -4.79
C LEU A 102 4.69 -0.72 -4.09
N ALA A 103 5.87 -0.48 -4.68
CA ALA A 103 7.15 -0.86 -4.11
C ALA A 103 7.40 -0.14 -2.78
N VAL A 104 7.11 1.16 -2.71
CA VAL A 104 7.20 1.92 -1.45
C VAL A 104 6.24 1.35 -0.40
N GLN A 105 5.01 1.00 -0.80
CA GLN A 105 4.03 0.40 0.11
C GLN A 105 4.52 -0.93 0.71
N VAL A 106 5.09 -1.80 -0.14
CA VAL A 106 5.64 -3.10 0.29
C VAL A 106 6.86 -2.90 1.19
N LEU A 107 7.75 -1.95 0.87
CA LEU A 107 8.92 -1.63 1.67
C LEU A 107 8.51 -1.20 3.09
N ILE A 108 7.54 -0.30 3.23
CA ILE A 108 7.03 0.14 4.53
C ILE A 108 6.40 -1.02 5.30
N LEU A 109 5.63 -1.88 4.63
CA LEU A 109 5.04 -3.06 5.25
C LEU A 109 6.10 -4.03 5.79
N VAL A 110 7.21 -4.21 5.07
CA VAL A 110 8.34 -5.06 5.49
C VAL A 110 9.04 -4.45 6.71
N LEU A 111 9.29 -3.14 6.71
CA LEU A 111 9.90 -2.46 7.85
C LEU A 111 9.01 -2.55 9.10
N LEU A 112 7.71 -2.27 8.97
CA LEU A 112 6.76 -2.43 10.08
C LEU A 112 6.74 -3.87 10.57
N TYR A 113 6.72 -4.85 9.67
CA TYR A 113 6.82 -6.25 10.09
C TYR A 113 8.09 -6.54 10.88
N GLN A 114 9.24 -6.04 10.45
CA GLN A 114 10.51 -6.19 11.15
C GLN A 114 10.47 -5.58 12.56
N VAL A 115 9.79 -4.45 12.74
CA VAL A 115 9.58 -3.83 14.07
C VAL A 115 8.87 -4.79 15.02
N PHE A 116 7.83 -5.50 14.58
CA PHE A 116 7.08 -6.43 15.44
C PHE A 116 7.59 -7.88 15.42
N LEU A 117 8.50 -8.23 14.50
CA LEU A 117 9.02 -9.59 14.34
C LEU A 117 9.78 -10.04 15.59
N GLY A 118 9.35 -11.13 16.23
CA GLY A 118 9.98 -11.58 17.48
C GLY A 118 9.66 -10.69 18.70
N GLY A 119 8.65 -9.83 18.60
CA GLY A 119 8.20 -8.95 19.67
C GLY A 119 8.95 -7.62 19.74
N LEU A 120 8.47 -6.74 20.62
CA LEU A 120 9.12 -5.47 20.97
C LEU A 120 10.05 -5.71 22.16
N SER A 121 11.20 -6.31 21.89
CA SER A 121 12.21 -6.59 22.90
C SER A 121 12.98 -5.32 23.28
N THR A 122 13.57 -5.32 24.48
CA THR A 122 14.43 -4.24 24.97
C THR A 122 15.54 -3.86 23.99
N ARG A 123 16.11 -4.83 23.28
CA ARG A 123 17.15 -4.61 22.25
C ARG A 123 16.68 -3.68 21.13
N LYS A 124 15.44 -3.80 20.66
CA LYS A 124 14.91 -2.90 19.61
C LYS A 124 14.71 -1.49 20.15
N LEU A 125 14.39 -1.36 21.43
CA LEU A 125 14.24 -0.06 22.07
C LEU A 125 15.59 0.64 22.27
N ASP A 126 16.71 -0.09 22.24
CA ASP A 126 18.05 0.49 22.28
C ASP A 126 18.41 1.21 20.95
N ASP A 127 17.72 0.90 19.84
CA ASP A 127 17.87 1.59 18.55
C ASP A 127 17.12 2.93 18.50
N LEU A 128 16.41 3.31 19.57
CA LEU A 128 15.74 4.61 19.67
C LEU A 128 16.78 5.73 19.77
N TYR A 129 16.49 6.85 19.12
CA TYR A 129 17.28 8.05 19.24
C TYR A 129 17.19 8.61 20.65
N PRO A 130 18.24 9.28 21.16
CA PRO A 130 18.29 9.76 22.53
C PRO A 130 17.14 10.70 22.94
N PHE A 131 16.54 11.38 21.96
CA PHE A 131 15.42 12.30 22.17
C PHE A 131 14.04 11.62 22.17
N VAL A 132 13.96 10.34 21.77
CA VAL A 132 12.70 9.57 21.82
C VAL A 132 12.66 8.82 23.14
N ARG A 133 11.64 9.11 23.96
CA ARG A 133 11.47 8.47 25.26
C ARG A 133 11.35 6.95 25.09
N ARG A 134 12.16 6.20 25.84
CA ARG A 134 12.04 4.75 25.93
C ARG A 134 10.88 4.40 26.89
N PRO A 135 9.85 3.65 26.45
CA PRO A 135 8.83 3.14 27.35
C PRO A 135 9.32 1.91 28.12
N ASP A 136 8.94 1.79 29.38
CA ASP A 136 9.25 0.62 30.23
C ASP A 136 8.42 -0.61 29.81
N PHE A 137 7.16 -0.37 29.44
CA PHE A 137 6.23 -1.37 28.92
C PHE A 137 5.57 -0.85 27.64
N VAL A 138 5.46 -1.71 26.62
CA VAL A 138 4.80 -1.34 25.38
C VAL A 138 3.42 -1.95 25.32
N ASN A 139 2.39 -1.11 25.36
CA ASN A 139 1.00 -1.51 25.19
C ASN A 139 0.70 -1.80 23.72
N THR A 140 0.71 -3.08 23.38
CA THR A 140 0.40 -3.59 22.05
C THR A 140 -1.08 -3.90 21.84
N MET A 141 -1.96 -3.56 22.78
CA MET A 141 -3.39 -3.84 22.66
C MET A 141 -4.11 -2.75 21.87
N PHE A 142 -4.93 -3.16 20.92
CA PHE A 142 -5.79 -2.31 20.12
C PHE A 142 -7.15 -2.98 19.92
N LEU A 143 -8.21 -2.32 20.38
CA LEU A 143 -9.59 -2.85 20.33
C LEU A 143 -9.73 -4.27 20.89
N GLY A 144 -8.99 -4.58 21.97
CA GLY A 144 -8.97 -5.91 22.60
C GLY A 144 -8.07 -6.94 21.91
N PHE A 145 -7.35 -6.57 20.85
CA PHE A 145 -6.45 -7.47 20.12
C PHE A 145 -5.00 -7.00 20.21
N ASN A 146 -4.07 -7.94 20.33
CA ASN A 146 -2.65 -7.60 20.31
C ASN A 146 -2.16 -7.42 18.86
N VAL A 147 -1.68 -6.22 18.52
CA VAL A 147 -1.23 -5.88 17.16
C VAL A 147 -0.02 -6.71 16.70
N ALA A 148 0.81 -7.17 17.62
CA ALA A 148 2.00 -7.97 17.33
C ALA A 148 1.67 -9.45 17.06
N LEU A 149 0.47 -9.91 17.43
CA LEU A 149 0.03 -11.29 17.24
C LEU A 149 -0.78 -11.45 15.96
N ARG A 150 -0.91 -12.70 15.51
CA ARG A 150 -1.73 -13.05 14.34
C ARG A 150 -3.20 -12.92 14.69
N ASN A 151 -3.98 -12.39 13.76
CA ASN A 151 -5.44 -12.30 13.94
C ASN A 151 -6.17 -12.50 12.61
N VAL A 152 -7.00 -13.54 12.57
CA VAL A 152 -7.75 -13.92 11.36
C VAL A 152 -8.84 -12.92 11.04
N TRP A 153 -9.54 -12.38 12.03
CA TRP A 153 -10.65 -11.44 11.81
C TRP A 153 -10.18 -10.19 11.06
N TRP A 154 -9.08 -9.60 11.50
CA TRP A 154 -8.48 -8.44 10.84
C TRP A 154 -8.00 -8.76 9.41
N ALA A 155 -7.47 -9.96 9.17
CA ALA A 155 -7.09 -10.40 7.83
C ALA A 155 -8.31 -10.62 6.91
N VAL A 156 -9.40 -11.18 7.43
CA VAL A 156 -10.66 -11.33 6.69
C VAL A 156 -11.26 -9.96 6.37
N SER A 157 -11.26 -9.01 7.30
CA SER A 157 -11.70 -7.63 7.04
C SER A 157 -10.94 -6.98 5.88
N VAL A 158 -9.61 -7.18 5.80
CA VAL A 158 -8.82 -6.74 4.64
C VAL A 158 -9.31 -7.38 3.35
N GLY A 159 -9.53 -8.70 3.35
CA GLY A 159 -10.04 -9.41 2.17
C GLY A 159 -11.40 -8.88 1.71
N VAL A 160 -12.33 -8.67 2.64
CA VAL A 160 -13.66 -8.11 2.31
C VAL A 160 -13.53 -6.71 1.72
N LEU A 161 -12.74 -5.84 2.33
CA LEU A 161 -12.54 -4.48 1.81
C LEU A 161 -11.82 -4.47 0.46
N LEU A 162 -10.85 -5.35 0.24
CA LEU A 162 -10.16 -5.46 -1.07
C LEU A 162 -11.14 -5.90 -2.15
N PHE A 163 -12.02 -6.86 -1.83
CA PHE A 163 -13.06 -7.29 -2.74
C PHE A 163 -14.02 -6.16 -3.10
N VAL A 164 -14.45 -5.36 -2.11
CA VAL A 164 -15.32 -4.20 -2.33
C VAL A 164 -14.61 -3.15 -3.18
N GLU A 165 -13.37 -2.80 -2.86
CA GLU A 165 -12.59 -1.79 -3.57
C GLU A 165 -12.37 -2.18 -5.04
N ILE A 166 -11.97 -3.43 -5.30
CA ILE A 166 -11.80 -3.96 -6.67
C ILE A 166 -13.13 -3.97 -7.41
N THR A 167 -14.22 -4.33 -6.74
CA THR A 167 -15.56 -4.32 -7.34
C THR A 167 -15.98 -2.90 -7.74
N ILE A 168 -15.79 -1.91 -6.87
CA ILE A 168 -16.08 -0.49 -7.16
C ILE A 168 -15.21 0.00 -8.31
N GLU A 169 -13.93 -0.33 -8.32
CA GLU A 169 -13.00 0.05 -9.37
C GLU A 169 -13.40 -0.53 -10.74
N GLN A 170 -13.79 -1.81 -10.79
CA GLN A 170 -14.28 -2.44 -12.02
C GLN A 170 -15.62 -1.86 -12.49
N LEU A 171 -16.51 -1.49 -11.57
CA LEU A 171 -17.77 -0.81 -11.90
C LEU A 171 -17.53 0.56 -12.55
N GLN A 172 -16.51 1.29 -12.07
CA GLN A 172 -16.13 2.59 -12.64
C GLN A 172 -15.38 2.47 -13.98
N ARG A 173 -14.66 1.36 -14.20
CA ARG A 173 -13.88 1.08 -15.42
C ARG A 173 -14.59 0.06 -16.31
N ARG A 174 -15.56 0.46 -17.14
CA ARG A 174 -16.08 -0.41 -18.23
C ARG A 174 -15.11 -0.37 -19.44
N PRO A 175 -14.86 -1.50 -20.15
CA PRO A 175 -15.84 -2.52 -20.54
C PRO A 175 -15.48 -4.01 -20.26
N LEU A 176 -16.50 -4.88 -20.38
CA LEU A 176 -16.51 -6.36 -20.37
C LEU A 176 -15.44 -7.07 -19.52
N LEU A 177 -15.87 -7.57 -18.34
CA LEU A 177 -15.06 -8.43 -17.47
C LEU A 177 -14.49 -9.62 -18.25
N LYS A 178 -13.18 -9.62 -18.49
CA LYS A 178 -12.50 -10.80 -19.03
C LYS A 178 -12.42 -11.84 -17.93
N ARG A 179 -12.32 -13.14 -18.28
CA ARG A 179 -12.14 -14.22 -17.28
C ARG A 179 -11.00 -13.94 -16.29
N ARG A 180 -9.92 -13.29 -16.75
CA ARG A 180 -8.78 -12.88 -15.90
C ARG A 180 -9.17 -11.85 -14.83
N ASP A 181 -10.09 -10.95 -15.14
CA ASP A 181 -10.53 -9.89 -14.23
C ASP A 181 -11.42 -10.46 -13.12
N LEU A 182 -12.20 -11.51 -13.45
CA LEU A 182 -12.96 -12.29 -12.47
C LEU A 182 -12.03 -13.04 -11.52
N VAL A 183 -11.01 -13.71 -12.05
CA VAL A 183 -10.00 -14.38 -11.21
C VAL A 183 -9.37 -13.36 -10.27
N TYR A 184 -8.91 -12.20 -10.76
CA TYR A 184 -8.35 -11.16 -9.90
C TYR A 184 -9.34 -10.68 -8.83
N ARG A 185 -10.60 -10.43 -9.20
CA ARG A 185 -11.64 -9.95 -8.27
C ARG A 185 -11.85 -10.86 -7.06
N TYR A 186 -11.86 -12.17 -7.25
CA TYR A 186 -12.13 -13.12 -6.17
C TYR A 186 -10.86 -13.72 -5.56
N PHE A 187 -9.92 -14.17 -6.40
CA PHE A 187 -8.70 -14.83 -5.94
C PHE A 187 -7.81 -13.89 -5.14
N PHE A 188 -7.59 -12.67 -5.61
CA PHE A 188 -6.64 -11.76 -4.97
C PHE A 188 -7.05 -11.41 -3.53
N PRO A 189 -8.31 -11.03 -3.23
CA PRO A 189 -8.73 -10.78 -1.86
C PRO A 189 -8.68 -12.02 -0.95
N ILE A 190 -9.09 -13.19 -1.46
CA ILE A 190 -9.07 -14.45 -0.69
C ILE A 190 -7.63 -14.86 -0.36
N ALA A 191 -6.74 -14.84 -1.36
CA ALA A 191 -5.33 -15.16 -1.18
C ALA A 191 -4.66 -14.16 -0.23
N SER A 192 -4.99 -12.87 -0.34
CA SER A 192 -4.47 -11.83 0.56
C SER A 192 -4.91 -12.06 1.99
N ALA A 193 -6.20 -12.34 2.24
CA ALA A 193 -6.70 -12.66 3.57
C ALA A 193 -6.01 -13.90 4.16
N PHE A 194 -5.82 -14.96 3.36
CA PHE A 194 -5.12 -16.17 3.78
C PHE A 194 -3.65 -15.91 4.15
N VAL A 195 -2.93 -15.12 3.36
CA VAL A 195 -1.53 -14.76 3.64
C VAL A 195 -1.45 -13.88 4.88
N LEU A 196 -2.32 -12.88 5.00
CA LEU A 196 -2.32 -11.95 6.13
C LEU A 196 -2.70 -12.62 7.44
N ALA A 197 -3.56 -13.65 7.42
CA ALA A 197 -3.91 -14.43 8.60
C ALA A 197 -2.70 -15.15 9.23
N LYS A 198 -1.64 -15.40 8.46
CA LYS A 198 -0.39 -16.01 8.95
C LYS A 198 0.59 -14.99 9.52
N LEU A 199 0.29 -13.71 9.42
CA LEU A 199 1.18 -12.62 9.77
C LEU A 199 0.62 -11.81 10.95
N PRO A 200 1.45 -11.03 11.65
CA PRO A 200 0.99 -10.12 12.70
C PRO A 200 -0.10 -9.16 12.20
N MET A 201 -1.05 -8.88 13.08
CA MET A 201 -2.18 -7.98 12.83
C MET A 201 -1.73 -6.58 12.39
N THR A 202 -0.52 -6.14 12.76
CA THR A 202 0.13 -4.92 12.26
C THR A 202 -0.07 -4.72 10.76
N LYS A 203 0.11 -5.79 9.95
CA LYS A 203 -0.01 -5.70 8.49
C LYS A 203 -1.44 -5.42 8.06
N SER A 204 -2.40 -6.13 8.65
CA SER A 204 -3.82 -5.94 8.36
C SER A 204 -4.26 -4.54 8.76
N LEU A 205 -3.85 -4.07 9.95
CA LEU A 205 -4.19 -2.72 10.42
C LEU A 205 -3.62 -1.63 9.49
N PHE A 206 -2.35 -1.74 9.11
CA PHE A 206 -1.72 -0.84 8.15
C PHE A 206 -2.48 -0.80 6.81
N ILE A 207 -2.82 -1.96 6.24
CA ILE A 207 -3.55 -2.04 4.95
C ILE A 207 -4.94 -1.40 5.08
N LEU A 208 -5.68 -1.71 6.15
CA LEU A 208 -7.02 -1.17 6.39
C LEU A 208 -7.02 0.34 6.54
N THR A 209 -6.12 0.90 7.34
CA THR A 209 -5.99 2.36 7.51
C THR A 209 -5.68 3.03 6.17
N SER A 210 -4.77 2.44 5.41
CA SER A 210 -4.39 2.89 4.08
C SER A 210 -5.57 2.89 3.09
N MET A 211 -6.39 1.85 3.09
CA MET A 211 -7.58 1.74 2.24
C MET A 211 -8.67 2.72 2.70
N GLY A 212 -8.88 2.85 4.01
CA GLY A 212 -9.79 3.84 4.59
C GLY A 212 -9.44 5.27 4.19
N PHE A 213 -8.14 5.63 4.26
CA PHE A 213 -7.66 6.93 3.79
C PHE A 213 -7.94 7.15 2.29
N SER A 214 -7.71 6.13 1.47
CA SER A 214 -7.95 6.20 0.02
C SER A 214 -9.45 6.37 -0.29
N ALA A 215 -10.31 5.65 0.42
CA ALA A 215 -11.77 5.77 0.30
C ALA A 215 -12.26 7.16 0.73
N LEU A 216 -11.73 7.70 1.83
CA LEU A 216 -12.04 9.04 2.33
C LEU A 216 -11.67 10.11 1.30
N LEU A 217 -10.45 10.06 0.76
CA LEU A 217 -10.01 10.97 -0.30
C LEU A 217 -10.87 10.87 -1.57
N PHE A 218 -11.22 9.65 -1.97
CA PHE A 218 -12.09 9.44 -3.13
C PHE A 218 -13.48 10.03 -2.91
N GLY A 219 -14.04 9.87 -1.70
CA GLY A 219 -15.30 10.48 -1.29
C GLY A 219 -15.27 12.01 -1.40
N ILE A 220 -14.23 12.64 -0.84
CA ILE A 220 -14.05 14.11 -0.91
C ILE A 220 -13.96 14.57 -2.37
N ARG A 221 -13.15 13.90 -3.19
CA ARG A 221 -12.93 14.30 -4.59
C ARG A 221 -14.21 14.21 -5.43
N LYS A 222 -15.04 13.18 -5.20
CA LYS A 222 -16.32 13.01 -5.90
C LYS A 222 -17.36 14.07 -5.48
N GLY A 223 -17.28 14.58 -4.26
CA GLY A 223 -18.10 15.69 -3.76
C GLY A 223 -17.75 17.04 -4.38
N THR A 224 -16.47 17.28 -4.69
CA THR A 224 -16.00 18.51 -5.36
C THR A 224 -16.20 18.52 -6.89
N THR A 225 -16.58 17.39 -7.48
CA THR A 225 -16.87 17.24 -8.92
C THR A 225 -18.35 16.98 -9.18
N LYS A 226 -19.24 17.71 -8.50
CA LYS A 226 -20.62 17.89 -8.97
C LYS A 226 -20.70 19.28 -9.63
N PRO A 227 -21.22 19.39 -10.86
CA PRO A 227 -21.60 20.68 -11.42
C PRO A 227 -22.74 21.32 -10.61
#